data_AF-A0A969ZU54-F1
#
_entry.id   AF-A0A969ZU54-F1
#
_cell.length_a   1.000
_cell.length_b   1.000
_cell.length_c   1.000
_cell.angle_alpha   90.00
_cell.angle_beta   90.00
_cell.angle_gamma   90.00
#
_symmetry.space_group_name_H-M   'P 1'
#
loop_
_entity.id
_entity.type
_entity.pdbx_description
1 polymer ?
#
loop_
_entity_poly.entity_id
_entity_poly.type
_entity_poly.pdbx_seq_one_letter_code
_entity_poly.pdbx_strand_id
1 'polypeptide(L)'
;MSGNKNIITVSEDFINKSLREKILSSPAGDYISDYKVMFSGGYIYLELALHVKTLGSIAAKYRLEIVDLVFRPGDHRLVVDYTEDVSSAGSLVQSLILKVAGLKGGTFLQTVVGMANPPGIRADSKSCSVDLEQLINFDSEFFFMLILEYLDCRDGMLQMTYQLTL
;
A
#
# COMPACT_ATOMS: atom_id res chain seq x y z
N MET A 1 -14.49 26.10 -16.96
CA MET A 1 -15.65 25.72 -16.13
C MET A 1 -15.11 25.19 -14.81
N SER A 2 -15.23 25.96 -13.73
CA SER A 2 -14.83 25.54 -12.38
C SER A 2 -15.99 24.77 -11.75
N GLY A 3 -16.14 23.50 -12.11
CA GLY A 3 -17.10 22.62 -11.45
C GLY A 3 -16.62 22.31 -10.03
N ASN A 4 -17.51 22.39 -9.03
CA ASN A 4 -17.23 21.88 -7.69
C ASN A 4 -16.76 20.43 -7.83
N LYS A 5 -15.47 20.19 -7.62
CA LYS A 5 -14.93 18.84 -7.54
C LYS A 5 -15.35 18.29 -6.18
N ASN A 6 -16.11 17.19 -6.18
CA ASN A 6 -16.40 16.50 -4.94
C ASN A 6 -15.10 15.81 -4.50
N ILE A 7 -14.46 16.34 -3.45
CA ILE A 7 -13.18 15.84 -2.95
C ILE A 7 -13.41 15.07 -1.66
N ILE A 8 -12.86 13.86 -1.58
CA ILE A 8 -12.69 13.12 -0.34
C ILE A 8 -11.24 13.27 0.09
N THR A 9 -11.05 13.56 1.36
CA THR A 9 -9.75 13.69 1.98
C THR A 9 -9.61 12.64 3.09
N VAL A 10 -8.52 11.88 3.06
CA VAL A 10 -8.15 10.91 4.08
C VAL A 10 -6.89 11.42 4.77
N SER A 11 -6.96 11.72 6.07
CA SER A 11 -5.78 12.15 6.81
C SER A 11 -4.90 10.96 7.21
N GLU A 12 -3.60 11.19 7.35
CA GLU A 12 -2.69 10.19 7.92
C GLU A 12 -3.09 9.81 9.36
N ASP A 13 -3.65 10.77 10.12
CA ASP A 13 -4.16 10.55 11.47
C ASP A 13 -5.33 9.55 11.49
N PHE A 14 -6.24 9.64 10.53
CA PHE A 14 -7.32 8.68 10.39
C PHE A 14 -6.78 7.27 10.16
N ILE A 15 -5.77 7.12 9.31
CA ILE A 15 -5.16 5.82 9.02
C ILE A 15 -4.35 5.30 10.23
N ASN A 16 -3.52 6.15 10.82
CA ASN A 16 -2.59 5.76 11.88
C ASN A 16 -3.25 5.59 13.25
N LYS A 17 -4.41 6.21 13.49
CA LYS A 17 -5.12 6.14 14.78
C LYS A 17 -6.47 5.45 14.62
N SER A 18 -7.35 5.99 13.80
CA SER A 18 -8.75 5.53 13.73
C SER A 18 -8.88 4.15 13.05
N LEU A 19 -8.10 3.88 11.99
CA LEU A 19 -8.13 2.59 11.30
C LEU A 19 -7.13 1.57 11.85
N ARG A 20 -6.29 1.96 12.81
CA ARG A 20 -5.16 1.15 13.28
C ARG A 20 -5.55 -0.22 13.78
N GLU A 21 -6.51 -0.28 14.68
CA GLU A 21 -7.00 -1.56 15.22
C GLU A 21 -7.56 -2.43 14.10
N LYS A 22 -8.32 -1.85 13.16
CA LYS A 22 -8.91 -2.58 12.04
C LYS A 22 -7.85 -3.13 11.08
N ILE A 23 -6.78 -2.38 10.82
CA ILE A 23 -5.67 -2.82 9.98
C ILE A 23 -4.88 -3.93 10.67
N LEU A 24 -4.50 -3.73 11.94
CA LEU A 24 -3.70 -4.71 12.70
C LEU A 24 -4.48 -5.96 13.13
N SER A 25 -5.81 -5.93 13.13
CA SER A 25 -6.66 -7.11 13.34
C SER A 25 -7.06 -7.82 12.04
N SER A 26 -6.73 -7.25 10.88
CA SER A 26 -6.88 -7.93 9.58
C SER A 26 -5.82 -9.02 9.40
N PRO A 27 -5.91 -9.88 8.38
CA PRO A 27 -4.85 -10.83 8.05
C PRO A 27 -3.46 -10.19 7.85
N ALA A 28 -3.38 -8.89 7.58
CA ALA A 28 -2.10 -8.17 7.54
C ALA A 28 -1.40 -8.15 8.91
N GLY A 29 -2.15 -8.17 10.02
CA GLY A 29 -1.64 -8.18 11.39
C GLY A 29 -0.83 -9.43 11.76
N ASP A 30 -1.00 -10.54 11.03
CA ASP A 30 -0.17 -11.75 11.21
C ASP A 30 1.31 -11.50 10.85
N TYR A 31 1.56 -10.46 10.04
CA TYR A 31 2.88 -10.12 9.53
C TYR A 31 3.35 -8.73 9.98
N ILE A 32 2.43 -7.81 10.24
CA ILE A 32 2.71 -6.42 10.60
C ILE A 32 2.47 -6.26 12.11
N SER A 33 3.55 -6.04 12.86
CA SER A 33 3.47 -5.75 14.30
C SER A 33 3.18 -4.27 14.56
N ASP A 34 3.66 -3.39 13.68
CA ASP A 34 3.39 -1.96 13.72
C ASP A 34 3.53 -1.37 12.31
N TYR A 35 2.84 -0.25 12.08
CA TYR A 35 3.03 0.57 10.90
C TYR A 35 2.85 2.06 11.20
N LYS A 36 3.42 2.88 10.32
CA LYS A 36 3.15 4.31 10.23
C LYS A 36 3.02 4.72 8.77
N VAL A 37 1.95 5.45 8.46
CA VAL A 37 1.72 6.10 7.16
C VAL A 37 1.98 7.60 7.31
N MET A 38 2.63 8.21 6.32
CA MET A 38 2.78 9.65 6.24
C MET A 38 2.56 10.12 4.80
N PHE A 39 1.82 11.22 4.64
CA PHE A 39 1.57 11.83 3.32
C PHE A 39 2.38 13.12 3.18
N SER A 40 3.35 13.14 2.26
CA SER A 40 4.23 14.29 2.11
C SER A 40 4.86 14.39 0.72
N GLY A 41 4.87 15.61 0.17
CA GLY A 41 5.55 15.91 -1.09
C GLY A 41 5.03 15.14 -2.32
N GLY A 42 3.77 14.67 -2.31
CA GLY A 42 3.19 13.85 -3.37
C GLY A 42 3.50 12.36 -3.23
N TYR A 43 4.08 11.94 -2.10
CA TYR A 43 4.40 10.54 -1.82
C TYR A 43 3.69 10.04 -0.56
N ILE A 44 3.46 8.73 -0.55
CA ILE A 44 3.04 7.98 0.64
C ILE A 44 4.28 7.30 1.21
N TYR A 45 4.65 7.67 2.43
CA TYR A 45 5.71 6.99 3.16
C TYR A 45 5.08 5.95 4.09
N LEU A 46 5.53 4.71 3.97
CA LEU A 46 5.07 3.60 4.77
C LEU A 46 6.24 3.01 5.54
N GLU A 47 6.23 3.14 6.86
CA GLU A 47 7.16 2.44 7.75
C GLU A 47 6.44 1.22 8.32
N LEU A 48 7.04 0.03 8.20
CA LEU A 48 6.51 -1.23 8.66
C LEU A 48 7.49 -1.91 9.62
N ALA A 49 6.99 -2.32 10.78
CA ALA A 49 7.63 -3.31 11.62
C ALA A 49 7.01 -4.67 11.29
N LEU A 50 7.76 -5.49 10.56
CA LEU A 50 7.32 -6.80 10.11
C LEU A 50 7.88 -7.89 11.02
N HIS A 51 7.09 -8.93 11.25
CA HIS A 51 7.52 -10.15 11.91
C HIS A 51 7.36 -11.34 10.96
N VAL A 52 8.48 -11.72 10.32
CA VAL A 52 8.49 -12.87 9.42
C VAL A 52 9.12 -14.04 10.16
N LYS A 53 8.34 -15.10 10.41
CA LYS A 53 8.75 -16.25 11.25
C LYS A 53 10.15 -16.81 10.92
N THR A 54 10.55 -16.80 9.65
CA THR A 54 11.84 -17.32 9.18
C THR A 54 12.97 -16.29 9.15
N LEU A 55 12.67 -14.98 9.14
CA LEU A 55 13.65 -13.90 9.00
C LEU A 55 13.79 -13.04 10.26
N GLY A 56 12.90 -13.22 11.24
CA GLY A 56 12.84 -12.41 12.45
C GLY A 56 12.18 -11.05 12.20
N SER A 57 12.52 -10.08 13.06
CA SER A 57 11.99 -8.72 12.97
C SER A 57 12.66 -7.94 11.84
N ILE A 58 11.85 -7.39 10.95
CA ILE A 58 12.29 -6.62 9.78
C ILE A 58 11.71 -5.20 9.91
N ALA A 59 12.54 -4.20 9.71
CA ALA A 59 12.09 -2.83 9.50
C ALA A 59 12.11 -2.54 7.99
N ALA A 60 10.94 -2.27 7.43
CA ALA A 60 10.81 -1.95 6.01
C ALA A 60 10.21 -0.55 5.86
N LYS A 61 10.87 0.28 5.04
CA LYS A 61 10.41 1.62 4.71
C LYS A 61 10.16 1.68 3.21
N TYR A 62 9.01 2.22 2.84
CA TYR A 62 8.64 2.43 1.45
C TYR A 62 8.31 3.89 1.21
N ARG A 63 8.76 4.43 0.08
CA ARG A 63 8.21 5.64 -0.53
C ARG A 63 7.41 5.18 -1.74
N LEU A 64 6.12 5.44 -1.73
CA LEU A 64 5.18 5.08 -2.79
C LEU A 64 4.70 6.33 -3.51
N GLU A 65 4.57 6.25 -4.82
CA GLU A 65 3.97 7.27 -5.69
C GLU A 65 2.79 6.63 -6.40
N ILE A 66 1.59 7.21 -6.29
CA ILE A 66 0.43 6.72 -7.04
C ILE A 66 0.58 7.14 -8.48
N VAL A 67 0.78 6.16 -9.37
CA VAL A 67 0.94 6.37 -10.81
C VAL A 67 -0.40 6.33 -11.51
N ASP A 68 -1.26 5.39 -11.11
CA ASP A 68 -2.59 5.21 -11.68
C ASP A 68 -3.55 4.68 -10.62
N LEU A 69 -4.74 5.27 -10.57
CA LEU A 69 -5.88 4.77 -9.81
C LEU A 69 -7.05 4.67 -10.75
N VAL A 70 -7.36 3.44 -11.18
CA VAL A 70 -8.57 3.13 -11.91
C VAL A 70 -9.58 2.64 -10.90
N PHE A 71 -10.57 3.45 -10.58
CA PHE A 71 -11.68 3.04 -9.74
C PHE A 71 -12.96 3.49 -10.44
N ARG A 72 -13.61 2.56 -11.14
CA ARG A 72 -14.81 2.81 -11.93
C ARG A 72 -15.61 1.51 -12.06
N PRO A 73 -16.87 1.56 -12.51
CA PRO A 73 -17.70 0.37 -12.62
C PRO A 73 -17.02 -0.74 -13.46
N GLY A 74 -16.77 -1.88 -12.81
CA GLY A 74 -16.14 -3.06 -13.42
C GLY A 74 -14.62 -3.05 -13.57
N ASP A 75 -13.91 -2.06 -12.99
CA ASP A 75 -12.45 -1.99 -13.02
C ASP A 75 -11.91 -1.21 -11.80
N HIS A 76 -11.22 -1.93 -10.90
CA HIS A 76 -10.66 -1.39 -9.65
C HIS A 76 -9.20 -1.79 -9.50
N ARG A 77 -8.30 -0.90 -9.93
CA ARG A 77 -6.85 -1.13 -9.91
C ARG A 77 -6.09 0.07 -9.39
N LEU A 78 -5.10 -0.21 -8.54
CA LEU A 78 -4.10 0.76 -8.09
C LEU A 78 -2.74 0.36 -8.66
N VAL A 79 -2.00 1.33 -9.20
CA VAL A 79 -0.60 1.18 -9.59
C VAL A 79 0.22 2.21 -8.83
N VAL A 80 1.26 1.74 -8.15
CA VAL A 80 2.21 2.58 -7.43
C VAL A 80 3.62 2.29 -7.89
N ASP A 81 4.40 3.35 -8.10
CA ASP A 81 5.85 3.24 -8.13
C ASP A 81 6.37 3.25 -6.70
N TYR A 82 7.46 2.56 -6.44
CA TYR A 82 8.03 2.48 -5.11
C TYR A 82 9.56 2.45 -5.09
N THR A 83 10.09 2.98 -3.99
CA THR A 83 11.44 2.70 -3.53
C THR A 83 11.37 2.13 -2.13
N GLU A 84 12.24 1.17 -1.82
CA GLU A 84 12.28 0.52 -0.52
C GLU A 84 13.64 0.66 0.16
N ASP A 85 13.61 0.70 1.50
CA ASP A 85 14.75 0.55 2.38
C ASP A 85 14.38 -0.48 3.44
N VAL A 86 14.93 -1.68 3.30
CA VAL A 86 14.61 -2.83 4.15
C VAL A 86 15.84 -3.26 4.92
N SER A 87 15.70 -3.36 6.23
CA SER A 87 16.77 -3.74 7.13
C SER A 87 16.30 -4.76 8.17
N SER A 88 17.22 -5.60 8.62
CA SER A 88 16.99 -6.41 9.80
C SER A 88 16.90 -5.49 11.01
N ALA A 89 15.85 -5.62 11.81
CA ALA A 89 15.79 -5.01 13.13
C ALA A 89 16.42 -5.91 14.22
N GLY A 90 16.99 -7.06 13.84
CA GLY A 90 17.59 -8.03 14.76
C GLY A 90 19.09 -8.26 14.53
N SER A 91 19.58 -9.48 14.76
CA SER A 91 21.02 -9.77 14.86
C SER A 91 21.77 -9.70 13.52
N LEU A 92 23.12 -9.58 13.56
CA LEU A 92 23.98 -9.56 12.36
C LEU A 92 23.74 -10.74 11.41
N VAL A 93 23.35 -11.91 11.94
CA VAL A 93 23.02 -13.10 11.13
C VAL A 93 21.74 -12.90 10.34
N GLN A 94 20.70 -12.29 10.93
CA GLN A 94 19.47 -11.95 10.23
C GLN A 94 19.71 -10.91 9.12
N SER A 95 20.60 -9.94 9.38
CA SER A 95 21.03 -8.96 8.38
C SER A 95 21.73 -9.60 7.19
N LEU A 96 22.51 -10.67 7.41
CA LEU A 96 23.16 -11.42 6.33
C LEU A 96 22.15 -12.23 5.52
N ILE A 97 21.17 -12.87 6.17
CA ILE A 97 20.12 -13.63 5.48
C ILE A 97 19.26 -12.70 4.59
N LEU A 98 18.88 -11.53 5.09
CA LEU A 98 18.14 -10.52 4.31
C LEU A 98 18.95 -10.01 3.12
N LYS A 99 20.25 -9.73 3.32
CA LYS A 99 21.14 -9.37 2.20
C LYS A 99 21.22 -10.47 1.16
N VAL A 100 21.33 -11.74 1.58
CA VAL A 100 21.38 -12.89 0.66
C VAL A 100 20.05 -13.10 -0.08
N ALA A 101 18.91 -12.87 0.57
CA ALA A 101 17.61 -12.86 -0.10
C ALA A 101 17.54 -11.75 -1.17
N GLY A 102 18.05 -10.55 -0.86
CA GLY A 102 18.15 -9.42 -1.79
C GLY A 102 19.17 -9.62 -2.93
N LEU A 103 20.16 -10.52 -2.78
CA LEU A 103 21.15 -10.83 -3.83
C LEU A 103 20.57 -11.55 -5.05
N LYS A 104 19.31 -12.02 -5.01
CA LYS A 104 18.61 -12.58 -6.19
C LYS A 104 18.21 -11.53 -7.25
N GLY A 105 18.56 -10.25 -7.04
CA GLY A 105 18.48 -9.20 -8.06
C GLY A 105 17.13 -8.49 -8.18
N GLY A 106 16.26 -8.66 -7.18
CA GLY A 106 14.96 -7.99 -7.07
C GLY A 106 14.81 -7.25 -5.75
N THR A 107 13.71 -6.54 -5.60
CA THR A 107 13.34 -5.88 -4.34
C THR A 107 12.83 -6.92 -3.32
N PHE A 108 12.85 -6.57 -2.03
CA PHE A 108 12.22 -7.33 -0.97
C PHE A 108 10.74 -7.51 -1.24
N LEU A 109 10.02 -6.46 -1.65
CA LEU A 109 8.60 -6.56 -2.01
C LEU A 109 8.37 -7.57 -3.15
N GLN A 110 9.15 -7.49 -4.24
CA GLN A 110 9.06 -8.44 -5.36
C GLN A 110 9.32 -9.88 -4.90
N THR A 111 10.30 -10.07 -4.01
CA THR A 111 10.61 -11.39 -3.45
C THR A 111 9.44 -11.95 -2.65
N VAL A 112 8.86 -11.14 -1.75
CA VAL A 112 7.73 -11.55 -0.91
C VAL A 112 6.48 -11.83 -1.75
N VAL A 113 6.17 -10.96 -2.73
CA VAL A 113 5.03 -11.18 -3.65
C VAL A 113 5.24 -12.44 -4.48
N GLY A 114 6.44 -12.69 -5.00
CA GLY A 114 6.75 -13.91 -5.75
C GLY A 114 6.65 -15.20 -4.91
N MET A 115 6.96 -15.13 -3.62
CA MET A 115 6.87 -16.28 -2.70
C MET A 115 5.45 -16.53 -2.21
N ALA A 116 4.74 -15.48 -1.79
CA ALA A 116 3.39 -15.58 -1.25
C ALA A 116 2.34 -15.75 -2.37
N ASN A 117 2.66 -15.30 -3.58
CA ASN A 117 1.76 -15.27 -4.74
C ASN A 117 0.33 -14.81 -4.39
N PRO A 118 0.18 -13.66 -3.72
CA PRO A 118 -1.13 -13.14 -3.33
C PRO A 118 -2.00 -12.83 -4.56
N PRO A 119 -3.30 -13.13 -4.53
CA PRO A 119 -4.20 -12.81 -5.64
C PRO A 119 -4.26 -11.29 -5.86
N GLY A 120 -4.28 -10.88 -7.12
CA GLY A 120 -4.42 -9.48 -7.53
C GLY A 120 -3.21 -8.57 -7.29
N ILE A 121 -2.15 -9.02 -6.61
CA ILE A 121 -0.97 -8.19 -6.36
C ILE A 121 0.19 -8.66 -7.24
N ARG A 122 0.82 -7.72 -7.94
CA ARG A 122 2.04 -7.96 -8.71
C ARG A 122 3.05 -6.88 -8.38
N ALA A 123 4.31 -7.26 -8.26
CA ALA A 123 5.41 -6.32 -8.04
C ALA A 123 6.56 -6.63 -8.98
N ASP A 124 7.10 -5.59 -9.61
CA ASP A 124 8.38 -5.61 -10.31
C ASP A 124 9.42 -4.81 -9.51
N SER A 125 10.58 -4.50 -10.10
CA SER A 125 11.67 -3.83 -9.39
C SER A 125 11.43 -2.35 -9.04
N LYS A 126 10.37 -1.73 -9.58
CA LYS A 126 10.04 -0.30 -9.41
C LYS A 126 8.57 -0.03 -9.16
N SER A 127 7.66 -0.92 -9.57
CA SER A 127 6.23 -0.72 -9.53
C SER A 127 5.50 -1.90 -8.89
N CYS A 128 4.37 -1.61 -8.27
CA CYS A 128 3.45 -2.58 -7.71
C CYS A 128 2.03 -2.26 -8.22
N SER A 129 1.34 -3.27 -8.73
CA SER A 129 -0.06 -3.18 -9.13
C SER A 129 -0.93 -4.02 -8.21
N VAL A 130 -2.05 -3.46 -7.79
CA VAL A 130 -3.06 -4.10 -6.96
C VAL A 130 -4.40 -4.07 -7.67
N ASP A 131 -4.90 -5.25 -8.01
CA ASP A 131 -6.29 -5.47 -8.38
C ASP A 131 -7.11 -5.55 -7.09
N LEU A 132 -7.92 -4.52 -6.87
CA LEU A 132 -8.67 -4.35 -5.62
C LEU A 132 -9.83 -5.36 -5.53
N GLU A 133 -10.36 -5.86 -6.65
CA GLU A 133 -11.48 -6.81 -6.66
C GLU A 133 -11.07 -8.18 -6.11
N GLN A 134 -9.78 -8.51 -6.19
CA GLN A 134 -9.22 -9.73 -5.62
C GLN A 134 -9.00 -9.62 -4.10
N LEU A 135 -9.08 -8.42 -3.54
CA LEU A 135 -8.79 -8.13 -2.12
C LEU A 135 -10.03 -7.68 -1.34
N ILE A 136 -10.94 -6.98 -2.00
CA ILE A 136 -12.12 -6.34 -1.40
C ILE A 136 -13.34 -6.76 -2.20
N ASN A 137 -14.38 -7.20 -1.47
CA ASN A 137 -15.67 -7.45 -2.10
C ASN A 137 -16.41 -6.12 -2.36
N PHE A 138 -16.67 -5.83 -3.63
CA PHE A 138 -17.42 -4.66 -4.10
C PHE A 138 -18.90 -4.96 -4.45
N ASP A 139 -19.51 -6.00 -3.88
CA ASP A 139 -20.90 -6.46 -4.13
C ASP A 139 -22.03 -5.47 -3.70
N SER A 140 -21.75 -4.17 -3.62
CA SER A 140 -22.74 -3.13 -3.37
C SER A 140 -23.01 -2.33 -4.65
N GLU A 141 -24.29 -2.05 -4.92
CA GLU A 141 -24.71 -1.12 -5.99
C GLU A 141 -23.96 0.22 -5.93
N PHE A 142 -23.55 0.66 -4.74
CA PHE A 142 -22.77 1.87 -4.56
C PHE A 142 -21.45 1.85 -5.34
N PHE A 143 -20.69 0.76 -5.31
CA PHE A 143 -19.38 0.69 -5.97
C PHE A 143 -19.51 0.61 -7.50
N PHE A 144 -20.62 0.06 -8.00
CA PHE A 144 -20.95 0.08 -9.44
C PHE A 144 -21.37 1.45 -9.96
N MET A 145 -21.52 2.45 -9.10
CA MET A 145 -21.79 3.84 -9.49
C MET A 145 -20.61 4.76 -9.16
N LEU A 146 -19.60 4.30 -8.42
CA LEU A 146 -18.55 5.17 -7.91
C LEU A 146 -17.37 5.22 -8.88
N ILE A 147 -16.99 6.44 -9.24
CA ILE A 147 -15.69 6.73 -9.86
C ILE A 147 -14.84 7.45 -8.83
N LEU A 148 -13.60 6.98 -8.59
CA LEU A 148 -12.58 7.69 -7.81
C LEU A 148 -11.38 8.00 -8.68
N GLU A 149 -10.84 9.20 -8.52
CA GLU A 149 -9.59 9.61 -9.16
C GLU A 149 -8.64 10.16 -8.10
N TYR A 150 -7.37 9.74 -8.15
CA TYR A 150 -6.34 10.28 -7.28
C TYR A 150 -6.04 11.74 -7.65
N LEU A 151 -5.90 12.61 -6.65
CA LEU A 151 -5.51 14.01 -6.85
C LEU A 151 -4.08 14.29 -6.38
N ASP A 152 -3.81 14.07 -5.09
CA ASP A 152 -2.53 14.40 -4.46
C ASP A 152 -2.41 13.70 -3.10
N CYS A 153 -1.19 13.61 -2.58
CA CYS A 153 -0.94 13.26 -1.19
C CYS A 153 0.15 14.14 -0.57
N ARG A 154 -0.27 15.27 0.02
CA ARG A 154 0.60 16.27 0.65
C ARG A 154 0.02 16.71 1.99
N ASP A 155 0.88 17.29 2.82
CA ASP A 155 0.49 17.96 4.07
C ASP A 155 -0.34 17.06 5.00
N GLY A 156 0.01 15.77 5.08
CA GLY A 156 -0.67 14.79 5.94
C GLY A 156 -2.02 14.32 5.41
N MET A 157 -2.35 14.59 4.14
CA MET A 157 -3.65 14.28 3.52
C MET A 157 -3.47 13.53 2.20
N LEU A 158 -4.29 12.50 1.99
CA LEU A 158 -4.54 11.88 0.69
C LEU A 158 -5.85 12.42 0.14
N GLN A 159 -5.82 12.94 -1.09
CA GLN A 159 -6.97 13.55 -1.74
C GLN A 159 -7.37 12.74 -2.98
N MET A 160 -8.67 12.52 -3.10
CA MET A 160 -9.29 11.89 -4.27
C MET A 160 -10.52 12.70 -4.67
N THR A 161 -10.81 12.78 -5.96
CA THR A 161 -12.15 13.16 -6.42
C THR A 161 -13.05 11.96 -6.51
N TYR A 162 -14.34 12.20 -6.34
CA TYR A 162 -15.36 11.20 -6.61
C TYR A 162 -16.47 11.73 -7.51
N GLN A 163 -17.03 10.82 -8.29
CA GLN A 163 -18.24 11.04 -9.08
C GLN A 163 -19.14 9.82 -8.94
N LEU A 164 -20.46 10.06 -8.92
CA LEU A 164 -21.46 9.01 -9.03
C LEU A 164 -21.98 8.99 -10.47
N THR A 165 -21.88 7.84 -11.14
CA THR A 165 -22.51 7.58 -12.43
C THR A 165 -23.86 6.91 -12.17
N LEU A 166 -24.93 7.66 -12.43
CA LEU A 166 -26.31 7.19 -12.37
C LEU A 166 -26.70 6.47 -13.67
#